data_AF-A0A2V8UX07-F1
#
_entry.id   AF-A0A2V8UX07-F1
#
_cell.length_a   1.000
_cell.length_b   1.000
_cell.length_c   1.000
_cell.angle_alpha   90.00
_cell.angle_beta   90.00
_cell.angle_gamma   90.00
#
_symmetry.space_group_name_H-M   'P 1'
#
loop_
_entity.id
_entity.type
_entity.pdbx_description
1 polymer ?
#
loop_
_entity_poly.entity_id
_entity_poly.type
_entity_poly.pdbx_seq_one_letter_code
_entity_poly.pdbx_strand_id
1 'polypeptide(L)'
;MKNPQTYRAALIAAHTIDSPPQKTKSALRGLMQRVGLASLACAFVIGATGSASAGETQDETAVRALGDTFANAFVQKNAELRASTFAEDGTFVTPQGDFLQGRVEMAKDFGPEAQQAVNGSTQAAFSNYRVRFIKTDVAVVDALLTVRNVTDPDGTIIPVVPVNFFYVAVRHGDKWLIQDGRAHFAAAPPSNMFKSSTSKD
;
A
#
# COMPACT_ATOMS: atom_id res chain seq x y z
N MET A 1 -49.85 -5.93 53.79
CA MET A 1 -48.79 -6.96 53.95
C MET A 1 -47.57 -6.31 54.63
N LYS A 2 -46.56 -7.10 55.02
CA LYS A 2 -45.44 -6.68 55.90
C LYS A 2 -44.63 -5.52 55.27
N ASN A 3 -44.46 -4.37 55.93
CA ASN A 3 -43.54 -4.03 57.05
C ASN A 3 -42.08 -3.78 56.60
N PRO A 4 -41.55 -2.53 56.66
CA PRO A 4 -40.12 -2.27 56.60
C PRO A 4 -39.43 -2.60 57.94
N GLN A 5 -38.10 -2.68 57.95
CA GLN A 5 -37.29 -2.96 59.15
C GLN A 5 -36.19 -1.91 59.36
N THR A 6 -35.92 -1.59 60.63
CA THR A 6 -35.10 -0.44 61.05
C THR A 6 -34.26 -0.77 62.28
N TYR A 7 -32.93 -0.71 62.16
CA TYR A 7 -31.95 -0.64 63.27
C TYR A 7 -30.76 0.21 62.76
N ARG A 8 -30.17 1.25 63.39
CA ARG A 8 -29.85 1.60 64.81
C ARG A 8 -28.83 0.68 65.50
N ALA A 9 -27.89 1.15 66.35
CA ALA A 9 -27.14 2.42 66.48
C ALA A 9 -26.15 2.33 67.67
N ALA A 10 -24.89 2.78 67.51
CA ALA A 10 -23.82 2.89 68.54
C ALA A 10 -22.69 3.81 67.98
N LEU A 11 -21.89 4.64 68.67
CA LEU A 11 -21.73 5.05 70.10
C LEU A 11 -21.27 3.96 71.09
N ILE A 12 -20.22 4.11 71.92
CA ILE A 12 -19.22 5.20 72.17
C ILE A 12 -17.79 4.56 72.19
N ALA A 13 -16.61 5.08 72.61
CA ALA A 13 -16.13 6.25 73.37
C ALA A 13 -14.68 6.66 72.92
N ALA A 14 -13.98 7.52 73.68
CA ALA A 14 -12.55 7.83 73.52
C ALA A 14 -11.83 7.91 74.90
N HIS A 15 -10.51 7.68 74.94
CA HIS A 15 -9.64 7.96 76.10
C HIS A 15 -8.21 8.35 75.65
N THR A 16 -7.36 8.81 76.58
CA THR A 16 -6.13 9.58 76.32
C THR A 16 -5.06 9.32 77.41
N ILE A 17 -3.92 10.03 77.36
CA ILE A 17 -2.76 10.07 78.30
C ILE A 17 -1.57 9.10 78.04
N ASP A 18 -0.59 9.63 77.28
CA ASP A 18 0.80 9.96 77.71
C ASP A 18 1.90 8.89 78.04
N SER A 19 3.09 9.19 77.49
CA SER A 19 4.46 8.93 78.00
C SER A 19 5.23 7.58 77.80
N PRO A 20 6.59 7.59 77.85
CA PRO A 20 7.49 6.62 77.19
C PRO A 20 8.37 5.84 78.23
N PRO A 21 9.58 5.29 77.95
CA PRO A 21 10.31 5.04 76.68
C PRO A 21 10.92 3.62 76.55
N GLN A 22 11.50 3.29 75.37
CA GLN A 22 12.54 2.23 75.31
C GLN A 22 13.62 2.46 74.25
N LYS A 23 14.89 2.24 74.62
CA LYS A 23 16.06 2.25 73.74
C LYS A 23 16.50 0.81 73.43
N THR A 24 16.86 0.55 72.17
CA THR A 24 17.87 -0.45 71.80
C THR A 24 18.67 0.04 70.61
N LYS A 25 19.95 -0.35 70.54
CA LYS A 25 20.91 0.13 69.52
C LYS A 25 21.26 -0.99 68.55
N SER A 26 21.19 -0.72 67.25
CA SER A 26 22.19 -1.16 66.26
C SER A 26 21.94 -0.35 64.96
N ALA A 27 22.77 0.57 64.47
CA ALA A 27 24.22 0.54 64.27
C ALA A 27 24.67 -0.34 63.09
N LEU A 28 24.33 0.04 61.85
CA LEU A 28 25.32 -0.03 60.76
C LEU A 28 25.13 1.03 59.67
N ARG A 29 26.18 1.86 59.56
CA ARG A 29 26.68 2.62 58.40
C ARG A 29 25.98 2.38 57.03
N GLY A 30 25.34 3.43 56.52
CA GLY A 30 25.02 3.64 55.10
C GLY A 30 25.00 5.15 54.83
N LEU A 31 26.05 5.67 54.18
CA LEU A 31 26.42 7.09 54.29
C LEU A 31 25.91 7.97 53.14
N MET A 32 25.31 9.11 53.50
CA MET A 32 25.10 10.33 52.68
C MET A 32 24.36 10.21 51.34
N GLN A 33 23.06 10.51 51.38
CA GLN A 33 22.47 11.36 50.34
C GLN A 33 23.03 12.80 50.39
N ARG A 34 22.81 13.56 49.31
CA ARG A 34 23.01 15.04 49.14
C ARG A 34 24.45 15.55 48.89
N VAL A 35 24.83 15.61 47.61
CA VAL A 35 25.19 16.80 46.79
C VAL A 35 25.01 16.31 45.33
N GLY A 36 24.60 17.07 44.30
CA GLY A 36 24.18 18.47 44.12
C GLY A 36 23.92 18.70 42.62
N LEU A 37 23.40 19.86 42.21
CA LEU A 37 23.09 20.12 40.79
C LEU A 37 24.36 20.20 39.93
N ALA A 38 24.40 19.47 38.81
CA ALA A 38 25.35 19.67 37.72
C ALA A 38 24.65 19.39 36.38
N SER A 39 24.52 20.41 35.53
CA SER A 39 23.82 20.33 34.25
C SER A 39 24.67 19.61 33.20
N LEU A 40 24.09 18.66 32.47
CA LEU A 40 24.65 18.13 31.22
C LEU A 40 23.70 18.41 30.06
N ALA A 41 24.26 18.75 28.89
CA ALA A 41 23.56 19.52 27.87
C ALA A 41 22.58 18.70 26.99
N CYS A 42 21.44 19.31 26.67
CA CYS A 42 20.62 18.89 25.53
C CYS A 42 21.35 19.21 24.21
N ALA A 43 21.93 18.21 23.57
CA ALA A 43 22.58 18.35 22.27
C ALA A 43 22.46 17.09 21.38
N PHE A 44 21.37 16.32 21.50
CA PHE A 44 21.11 15.20 20.59
C PHE A 44 20.48 15.69 19.27
N VAL A 45 21.29 16.39 18.48
CA VAL A 45 20.95 16.76 17.10
C VAL A 45 21.06 15.50 16.24
N ILE A 46 19.97 14.72 16.19
CA ILE A 46 19.81 13.70 15.16
C ILE A 46 19.69 14.45 13.82
N GLY A 47 20.68 14.31 12.96
CA GLY A 47 20.63 14.82 11.59
C GLY A 47 19.61 14.06 10.76
N ALA A 48 18.33 14.47 10.85
CA ALA A 48 17.21 13.89 10.09
C ALA A 48 17.21 14.32 8.61
N THR A 49 18.36 14.14 7.94
CA THR A 49 18.61 14.55 6.55
C THR A 49 19.21 13.37 5.79
N GLY A 50 18.35 12.46 5.31
CA GLY A 50 18.80 11.30 4.51
C GLY A 50 17.71 10.35 4.01
N SER A 51 16.57 10.21 4.70
CA SER A 51 15.63 9.12 4.41
C SER A 51 14.71 9.30 3.19
N ALA A 52 14.57 10.53 2.66
CA ALA A 52 13.59 10.82 1.60
C ALA A 52 13.82 10.00 0.32
N SER A 53 15.05 10.01 -0.22
CA SER A 53 15.39 9.33 -1.47
C SER A 53 15.22 7.81 -1.40
N ALA A 54 15.48 7.18 -0.25
CA ALA A 54 15.32 5.74 -0.08
C ALA A 54 13.84 5.32 -0.05
N GLY A 55 13.00 6.08 0.67
CA GLY A 55 11.55 5.84 0.70
C GLY A 55 10.91 6.06 -0.67
N GLU A 56 11.25 7.17 -1.33
CA GLU A 56 10.74 7.53 -2.68
C GLU A 56 11.10 6.46 -3.73
N THR A 57 12.31 5.89 -3.68
CA THR A 57 12.73 4.78 -4.57
C THR A 57 11.96 3.48 -4.29
N GLN A 58 11.70 3.17 -3.02
CA GLN A 58 10.90 2.00 -2.64
C GLN A 58 9.43 2.16 -3.06
N ASP A 59 8.86 3.35 -2.88
CA ASP A 59 7.49 3.66 -3.27
C ASP A 59 7.33 3.68 -4.79
N GLU A 60 8.27 4.22 -5.55
CA GLU A 60 8.22 4.17 -7.02
C GLU A 60 8.26 2.72 -7.52
N THR A 61 9.07 1.88 -6.87
CA THR A 61 9.16 0.45 -7.15
C THR A 61 7.82 -0.26 -6.89
N ALA A 62 7.17 0.04 -5.75
CA ALA A 62 5.88 -0.52 -5.39
C ALA A 62 4.75 -0.04 -6.31
N VAL A 63 4.76 1.24 -6.72
CA VAL A 63 3.80 1.81 -7.68
C VAL A 63 3.96 1.17 -9.06
N ARG A 64 5.20 0.93 -9.54
CA ARG A 64 5.47 0.22 -10.80
C ARG A 64 5.01 -1.25 -10.73
N ALA A 65 5.23 -1.94 -9.61
CA ALA A 65 4.86 -3.35 -9.43
C ALA A 65 3.35 -3.63 -9.57
N LEU A 66 2.49 -2.59 -9.48
CA LEU A 66 1.06 -2.70 -9.80
C LEU A 66 0.83 -3.07 -11.27
N GLY A 67 1.54 -2.42 -12.20
CA GLY A 67 1.47 -2.72 -13.63
C GLY A 67 1.99 -4.12 -13.94
N ASP A 68 3.12 -4.49 -13.33
CA ASP A 68 3.72 -5.82 -13.51
C ASP A 68 2.77 -6.92 -12.98
N THR A 69 2.09 -6.68 -11.85
CA THR A 69 1.06 -7.59 -11.32
C THR A 69 -0.15 -7.69 -12.25
N PHE A 70 -0.64 -6.55 -12.77
CA PHE A 70 -1.78 -6.50 -13.70
C PHE A 70 -1.49 -7.27 -15.01
N ALA A 71 -0.29 -7.08 -15.59
CA ALA A 71 0.13 -7.75 -16.82
C ALA A 71 0.33 -9.27 -16.62
N ASN A 72 0.97 -9.68 -15.52
CA ASN A 72 1.12 -11.09 -15.19
C ASN A 72 -0.23 -11.76 -14.93
N ALA A 73 -1.15 -11.10 -14.24
CA ALA A 73 -2.48 -11.61 -13.96
C ALA A 73 -3.33 -11.80 -15.23
N PHE A 74 -3.22 -10.88 -16.20
CA PHE A 74 -3.81 -11.06 -17.53
C PHE A 74 -3.28 -12.32 -18.23
N VAL A 75 -1.96 -12.50 -18.34
CA VAL A 75 -1.36 -13.69 -18.99
C VAL A 75 -1.69 -15.00 -18.24
N GLN A 76 -1.91 -14.93 -16.92
CA GLN A 76 -2.35 -16.07 -16.10
C GLN A 76 -3.88 -16.32 -16.16
N LYS A 77 -4.65 -15.51 -16.90
CA LYS A 77 -6.12 -15.52 -16.92
C LYS A 77 -6.76 -15.37 -15.52
N ASN A 78 -6.08 -14.69 -14.61
CA ASN A 78 -6.46 -14.53 -13.21
C ASN A 78 -7.10 -13.14 -13.00
N ALA A 79 -8.42 -13.09 -13.16
CA ALA A 79 -9.18 -11.84 -13.12
C ALA A 79 -9.19 -11.19 -11.74
N GLU A 80 -9.27 -12.02 -10.69
CA GLU A 80 -9.28 -11.61 -9.28
C GLU A 80 -7.93 -10.99 -8.89
N LEU A 81 -6.80 -11.58 -9.30
CA LEU A 81 -5.47 -10.99 -9.08
C LEU A 81 -5.30 -9.68 -9.84
N ARG A 82 -5.79 -9.58 -11.08
CA ARG A 82 -5.74 -8.36 -11.89
C ARG A 82 -6.55 -7.23 -11.24
N ALA A 83 -7.76 -7.53 -10.78
CA ALA A 83 -8.61 -6.61 -10.02
C ALA A 83 -8.03 -6.26 -8.63
N SER A 84 -7.27 -7.16 -7.99
CA SER A 84 -6.67 -6.91 -6.67
C SER A 84 -5.63 -5.78 -6.66
N THR A 85 -5.11 -5.38 -7.83
CA THR A 85 -4.21 -4.22 -7.98
C THR A 85 -4.92 -2.88 -7.74
N PHE A 86 -6.24 -2.83 -7.82
CA PHE A 86 -7.06 -1.64 -7.57
C PHE A 86 -7.45 -1.51 -6.09
N ALA A 87 -7.85 -0.31 -5.69
CA ALA A 87 -8.61 -0.07 -4.47
C ALA A 87 -9.93 -0.86 -4.50
N GLU A 88 -10.55 -1.08 -3.34
CA GLU A 88 -11.80 -1.86 -3.27
C GLU A 88 -12.96 -1.17 -4.00
N ASP A 89 -13.00 0.15 -3.87
CA ASP A 89 -13.87 1.12 -4.55
C ASP A 89 -13.21 1.76 -5.78
N GLY A 90 -12.06 1.24 -6.25
CA GLY A 90 -11.31 1.81 -7.36
C GLY A 90 -12.07 1.79 -8.69
N THR A 91 -11.70 2.66 -9.62
CA THR A 91 -12.35 2.80 -10.94
C THR A 91 -11.42 2.40 -12.07
N PHE A 92 -11.97 1.80 -13.13
CA PHE A 92 -11.25 1.51 -14.37
C PHE A 92 -12.09 1.87 -15.59
N VAL A 93 -11.44 2.41 -16.62
CA VAL A 93 -12.03 2.54 -17.96
C VAL A 93 -11.27 1.65 -18.93
N THR A 94 -11.98 0.74 -19.58
CA THR A 94 -11.44 -0.22 -20.55
C THR A 94 -10.91 0.50 -21.81
N PRO A 95 -10.02 -0.13 -22.61
CA PRO A 95 -9.63 0.40 -23.93
C PRO A 95 -10.80 0.68 -24.89
N GLN A 96 -11.96 0.08 -24.65
CA GLN A 96 -13.22 0.21 -25.39
C GLN A 96 -14.08 1.38 -24.88
N GLY A 97 -13.84 1.86 -23.65
CA GLY A 97 -14.54 2.99 -23.03
C GLY A 97 -15.54 2.61 -21.93
N ASP A 98 -15.69 1.34 -21.60
CA ASP A 98 -16.57 0.86 -20.53
C ASP A 98 -16.02 1.27 -19.16
N PHE A 99 -16.90 1.75 -18.27
CA PHE A 99 -16.55 2.18 -16.92
C PHE A 99 -16.91 1.09 -15.90
N LEU A 100 -15.92 0.64 -15.12
CA LEU A 100 -16.05 -0.41 -14.11
C LEU A 100 -15.78 0.18 -12.71
N GLN A 101 -16.70 -0.08 -11.77
CA GLN A 101 -16.64 0.42 -10.40
C GLN A 101 -16.37 -0.73 -9.41
N GLY A 102 -15.20 -0.68 -8.77
CA GLY A 102 -14.77 -1.63 -7.75
C GLY A 102 -14.35 -3.00 -8.31
N ARG A 103 -13.66 -3.77 -7.46
CA ARG A 103 -12.98 -5.02 -7.88
C ARG A 103 -13.92 -6.10 -8.44
N VAL A 104 -15.19 -6.11 -8.02
CA VAL A 104 -16.18 -7.13 -8.43
C VAL A 104 -16.57 -6.96 -9.90
N GLU A 105 -16.79 -5.73 -10.36
CA GLU A 105 -17.08 -5.45 -11.77
C GLU A 105 -15.85 -5.69 -12.64
N MET A 106 -14.67 -5.27 -12.16
CA MET A 106 -13.39 -5.54 -12.83
C MET A 106 -13.11 -7.04 -13.02
N ALA A 107 -13.26 -7.86 -11.98
CA ALA A 107 -13.03 -9.31 -12.10
C ALA A 107 -14.02 -9.98 -13.05
N LYS A 108 -15.29 -9.52 -13.07
CA LYS A 108 -16.32 -10.01 -14.00
C LYS A 108 -16.00 -9.71 -15.47
N ASP A 109 -15.36 -8.58 -15.75
CA ASP A 109 -14.97 -8.14 -17.10
C ASP A 109 -13.63 -8.77 -17.56
N PHE A 110 -12.62 -8.72 -16.69
CA PHE A 110 -11.26 -9.20 -16.99
C PHE A 110 -11.18 -10.71 -17.25
N GLY A 111 -12.09 -11.51 -16.69
CA GLY A 111 -12.14 -12.95 -16.87
C GLY A 111 -12.42 -13.36 -18.32
N PRO A 112 -13.59 -13.00 -18.89
CA PRO A 112 -13.90 -13.20 -20.30
C PRO A 112 -12.86 -12.63 -21.27
N GLU A 113 -12.36 -11.40 -21.02
CA GLU A 113 -11.30 -10.76 -21.83
C GLU A 113 -10.06 -11.65 -21.93
N ALA A 114 -9.47 -12.02 -20.78
CA ALA A 114 -8.26 -12.83 -20.75
C ALA A 114 -8.52 -14.26 -21.24
N GLN A 115 -9.69 -14.84 -20.93
CA GLN A 115 -10.04 -16.19 -21.36
C GLN A 115 -10.08 -16.32 -22.89
N GLN A 116 -10.59 -15.31 -23.59
CA GLN A 116 -10.60 -15.24 -25.06
C GLN A 116 -9.22 -14.88 -25.63
N ALA A 117 -8.62 -13.79 -25.15
CA ALA A 117 -7.45 -13.18 -25.79
C ALA A 117 -6.12 -13.95 -25.57
N VAL A 118 -5.97 -14.66 -24.45
CA VAL A 118 -4.69 -15.25 -24.04
C VAL A 118 -4.55 -16.70 -24.51
N ASN A 119 -3.47 -16.98 -25.23
CA ASN A 119 -3.01 -18.30 -25.66
C ASN A 119 -1.60 -18.59 -25.12
N GLY A 120 -1.06 -19.78 -25.38
CA GLY A 120 0.25 -20.23 -24.86
C GLY A 120 1.49 -19.47 -25.38
N SER A 121 1.31 -18.51 -26.28
CA SER A 121 2.39 -17.62 -26.78
C SER A 121 2.18 -16.14 -26.42
N THR A 122 1.09 -15.81 -25.73
CA THR A 122 0.73 -14.44 -25.36
C THR A 122 1.67 -13.90 -24.28
N GLN A 123 2.05 -12.62 -24.41
CA GLN A 123 2.90 -11.93 -23.45
C GLN A 123 2.32 -10.54 -23.16
N ALA A 124 2.49 -10.05 -21.94
CA ALA A 124 2.11 -8.70 -21.56
C ALA A 124 3.21 -8.08 -20.67
N ALA A 125 3.61 -6.84 -20.96
CA ALA A 125 4.58 -6.12 -20.14
C ALA A 125 4.33 -4.61 -20.20
N PHE A 126 4.52 -3.93 -19.08
CA PHE A 126 4.53 -2.47 -19.03
C PHE A 126 5.92 -1.91 -19.35
N SER A 127 5.93 -0.68 -19.86
CA SER A 127 7.13 0.04 -20.31
C SER A 127 6.90 1.55 -20.24
N ASN A 128 7.96 2.34 -20.45
CA ASN A 128 7.89 3.80 -20.58
C ASN A 128 7.23 4.54 -19.39
N TYR A 129 7.26 3.94 -18.19
CA TYR A 129 6.73 4.51 -16.95
C TYR A 129 7.20 5.94 -16.70
N ARG A 130 6.24 6.84 -16.44
CA ARG A 130 6.44 8.20 -15.94
C ARG A 130 5.69 8.33 -14.62
N VAL A 131 6.34 7.95 -13.52
CA VAL A 131 5.77 8.10 -12.18
C VAL A 131 5.99 9.53 -11.69
N ARG A 132 4.98 10.12 -11.07
CA ARG A 132 5.06 11.43 -10.42
C ARG A 132 4.26 11.44 -9.13
N PHE A 133 4.94 11.46 -7.99
CA PHE A 133 4.31 11.71 -6.69
C PHE A 133 3.73 13.13 -6.66
N ILE A 134 2.42 13.22 -6.40
CA ILE A 134 1.72 14.50 -6.16
C ILE A 134 1.46 14.73 -4.67
N LYS A 135 1.58 13.67 -3.87
CA LYS A 135 1.68 13.64 -2.41
C LYS A 135 2.55 12.44 -1.98
N THR A 136 2.89 12.35 -0.70
CA THR A 136 3.60 11.20 -0.10
C THR A 136 2.80 9.88 -0.12
N ASP A 137 1.50 9.97 -0.37
CA ASP A 137 0.51 8.89 -0.38
C ASP A 137 -0.25 8.79 -1.72
N VAL A 138 0.07 9.62 -2.72
CA VAL A 138 -0.58 9.63 -4.04
C VAL A 138 0.43 9.86 -5.17
N ALA A 139 0.50 8.89 -6.08
CA ALA A 139 1.28 8.96 -7.32
C ALA A 139 0.36 8.99 -8.54
N VAL A 140 0.77 9.71 -9.58
CA VAL A 140 0.17 9.67 -10.92
C VAL A 140 1.17 9.03 -11.87
N VAL A 141 0.70 8.13 -12.73
CA VAL A 141 1.54 7.34 -13.62
C VAL A 141 0.98 7.32 -15.04
N ASP A 142 1.81 7.69 -16.01
CA ASP A 142 1.62 7.29 -17.41
C ASP A 142 2.52 6.08 -17.70
N ALA A 143 2.00 5.04 -18.35
CA ALA A 143 2.79 3.89 -18.80
C ALA A 143 2.24 3.29 -20.11
N LEU A 144 3.07 2.51 -20.80
CA LEU A 144 2.70 1.77 -22.02
C LEU A 144 2.69 0.27 -21.74
N LEU A 145 1.50 -0.31 -21.61
CA LEU A 145 1.29 -1.75 -21.66
C LEU A 145 1.43 -2.21 -23.11
N THR A 146 2.32 -3.17 -23.37
CA THR A 146 2.40 -3.86 -24.65
C THR A 146 1.98 -5.31 -24.46
N VAL A 147 0.85 -5.68 -25.05
CA VAL A 147 0.40 -7.07 -25.17
C VAL A 147 0.85 -7.62 -26.53
N ARG A 148 1.20 -8.91 -26.60
CA ARG A 148 1.72 -9.57 -27.80
C ARG A 148 1.06 -10.92 -28.00
N ASN A 149 0.90 -11.31 -29.27
CA ASN A 149 0.34 -12.61 -29.68
C ASN A 149 -1.01 -12.92 -28.99
N VAL A 150 -1.95 -11.99 -29.00
CA VAL A 150 -3.33 -12.25 -28.53
C VAL A 150 -4.17 -12.86 -29.64
N THR A 151 -5.15 -13.68 -29.27
CA THR A 151 -6.14 -14.24 -30.19
C THR A 151 -7.34 -13.28 -30.28
N ASP A 152 -7.65 -12.79 -31.48
CA ASP A 152 -8.87 -12.02 -31.75
C ASP A 152 -10.09 -12.97 -31.90
N PRO A 153 -11.35 -12.50 -31.76
CA PRO A 153 -12.52 -13.39 -31.79
C PRO A 153 -12.77 -14.16 -33.11
N ASP A 154 -12.11 -13.79 -34.22
CA ASP A 154 -12.12 -14.55 -35.47
C ASP A 154 -11.08 -15.70 -35.50
N GLY A 155 -10.20 -15.79 -34.50
CA GLY A 155 -9.09 -16.73 -34.41
C GLY A 155 -7.74 -16.18 -34.91
N THR A 156 -7.68 -14.96 -35.44
CA THR A 156 -6.46 -14.31 -35.91
C THR A 156 -5.54 -13.95 -34.73
N ILE A 157 -4.23 -14.14 -34.90
CA ILE A 157 -3.23 -13.70 -33.90
C ILE A 157 -2.81 -12.26 -34.17
N ILE A 158 -3.12 -11.35 -33.25
CA ILE A 158 -2.62 -9.97 -33.29
C ILE A 158 -1.23 -9.95 -32.64
N PRO A 159 -0.15 -9.59 -33.38
CA PRO A 159 1.22 -9.75 -32.90
C PRO A 159 1.60 -8.71 -31.83
N VAL A 160 1.03 -7.51 -31.89
CA VAL A 160 1.27 -6.42 -30.92
C VAL A 160 0.00 -5.60 -30.74
N VAL A 161 -0.45 -5.46 -29.49
CA VAL A 161 -1.52 -4.55 -29.08
C VAL A 161 -0.93 -3.59 -28.03
N PRO A 162 -0.59 -2.34 -28.42
CA PRO A 162 -0.11 -1.34 -27.49
C PRO A 162 -1.28 -0.59 -26.84
N VAL A 163 -1.26 -0.49 -25.51
CA VAL A 163 -2.28 0.16 -24.69
C VAL A 163 -1.59 1.19 -23.80
N ASN A 164 -1.90 2.46 -24.03
CA ASN A 164 -1.52 3.50 -23.07
C ASN A 164 -2.39 3.33 -21.82
N PHE A 165 -1.75 3.39 -20.66
CA PHE A 165 -2.39 3.21 -19.37
C PHE A 165 -2.00 4.37 -18.46
N PHE A 166 -2.97 5.23 -18.16
CA PHE A 166 -2.84 6.24 -17.12
C PHE A 166 -3.46 5.69 -15.83
N TYR A 167 -2.80 5.86 -14.69
CA TYR A 167 -3.39 5.53 -13.40
C TYR A 167 -2.98 6.45 -12.25
N VAL A 168 -3.88 6.57 -11.28
CA VAL A 168 -3.64 7.18 -9.98
C VAL A 168 -3.45 6.07 -8.96
N ALA A 169 -2.25 5.96 -8.41
CA ALA A 169 -1.96 5.05 -7.30
C ALA A 169 -2.07 5.79 -5.97
N VAL A 170 -2.74 5.18 -4.99
CA VAL A 170 -2.94 5.69 -3.63
C VAL A 170 -2.40 4.68 -2.62
N ARG A 171 -1.82 5.16 -1.52
CA ARG A 171 -1.31 4.31 -0.43
C ARG A 171 -2.40 4.06 0.62
N HIS A 172 -2.85 2.82 0.74
CA HIS A 172 -3.79 2.35 1.76
C HIS A 172 -3.02 1.53 2.81
N GLY A 173 -2.63 2.18 3.92
CA GLY A 173 -1.72 1.59 4.90
C GLY A 173 -0.34 1.31 4.28
N ASP A 174 0.14 0.08 4.39
CA ASP A 174 1.45 -0.34 3.87
C ASP A 174 1.45 -0.72 2.37
N LYS A 175 0.32 -0.55 1.67
CA LYS A 175 0.15 -0.98 0.27
C LYS A 175 -0.23 0.16 -0.65
N TRP A 176 0.41 0.24 -1.81
CA TRP A 176 -0.07 1.03 -2.95
C TRP A 176 -1.14 0.22 -3.70
N LEU A 177 -2.17 0.91 -4.20
CA LEU A 177 -3.26 0.36 -5.01
C LEU A 177 -3.71 1.39 -6.06
N ILE A 178 -4.27 0.95 -7.19
CA ILE A 178 -4.84 1.83 -8.21
C ILE A 178 -6.23 2.33 -7.76
N GLN A 179 -6.37 3.64 -7.50
CA GLN A 179 -7.67 4.23 -7.18
C GLN A 179 -8.47 4.55 -8.45
N ASP A 180 -7.80 4.97 -9.53
CA ASP A 180 -8.43 5.27 -10.82
C ASP A 180 -7.49 4.89 -11.97
N GLY A 181 -8.00 4.16 -12.97
CA GLY A 181 -7.28 3.75 -14.16
C GLY A 181 -8.01 4.12 -15.46
N ARG A 182 -7.24 4.51 -16.48
CA ARG A 182 -7.71 4.83 -17.83
C ARG A 182 -6.81 4.09 -18.82
N ALA A 183 -7.33 3.05 -19.47
CA ALA A 183 -6.66 2.40 -20.58
C ALA A 183 -7.20 2.93 -21.91
N HIS A 184 -6.33 3.09 -22.91
CA HIS A 184 -6.74 3.35 -24.28
C HIS A 184 -5.77 2.72 -25.27
N PHE A 185 -6.28 2.22 -26.40
CA PHE A 185 -5.42 1.74 -27.48
C PHE A 185 -4.49 2.87 -27.95
N ALA A 186 -3.20 2.53 -28.11
CA ALA A 186 -2.22 3.38 -28.75
C ALA A 186 -2.18 3.07 -30.25
N ALA A 187 -1.63 4.00 -31.05
CA ALA A 187 -1.28 3.68 -32.42
C ALA A 187 -0.26 2.53 -32.45
N ALA A 188 -0.47 1.53 -33.29
CA ALA A 188 0.53 0.49 -33.53
C ALA A 188 1.83 1.12 -34.06
N PRO A 189 3.02 0.68 -33.57
CA PRO A 189 4.28 1.16 -34.13
C PRO A 189 4.35 0.81 -35.63
N PRO A 190 4.90 1.69 -36.48
CA PRO A 190 4.83 1.52 -37.93
C PRO A 190 5.55 0.23 -38.36
N SER A 191 4.91 -0.50 -39.28
CA SER A 191 5.29 -1.86 -39.69
C SER A 191 6.67 -1.98 -40.35
N ASN A 192 7.33 -0.86 -40.67
CA ASN A 192 8.70 -0.83 -41.15
C ASN A 192 9.76 -1.14 -40.08
N MET A 193 9.45 -1.01 -38.78
CA MET A 193 10.40 -1.31 -37.69
C MET A 193 10.74 -2.80 -37.54
N PHE A 194 9.97 -3.70 -38.16
CA PHE A 194 10.23 -5.15 -38.18
C PHE A 194 10.91 -5.65 -39.46
N LYS A 195 11.38 -4.76 -40.35
CA LYS A 195 12.32 -5.17 -41.40
C LYS A 195 13.70 -5.38 -40.79
N SER A 196 14.02 -6.66 -40.58
CA SER A 196 15.29 -7.15 -40.03
C SER A 196 16.52 -6.47 -40.64
N SER A 197 17.51 -6.17 -39.79
CA SER A 197 18.83 -5.65 -40.18
C SER A 197 19.70 -6.75 -40.83
N THR A 198 19.23 -7.34 -41.92
CA THR A 198 19.91 -8.41 -42.68
C THR A 198 20.16 -7.99 -44.13
N SER A 199 21.02 -6.99 -44.30
CA SER A 199 21.76 -6.75 -45.54
C SER A 199 22.98 -5.89 -45.25
N LYS A 200 24.09 -6.21 -45.92
CA LYS A 200 25.42 -5.57 -45.88
C LYS A 200 26.28 -5.90 -44.65
N ASP A 201 27.50 -6.41 -44.82
CA ASP A 201 28.18 -6.93 -46.05
C ASP A 201 28.93 -8.24 -45.70
#